data_AF-A0A7J8WL42-F1
#
_entry.id   AF-A0A7J8WL42-F1
#
_cell.length_a   1.000
_cell.length_b   1.000
_cell.length_c   1.000
_cell.angle_alpha   90.00
_cell.angle_beta   90.00
_cell.angle_gamma   90.00
#
_symmetry.space_group_name_H-M   'P 1'
#
loop_
_entity.id
_entity.type
_entity.pdbx_description
1 polymer ?
#
loop_
_entity_poly.entity_id
_entity_poly.type
_entity_poly.pdbx_seq_one_letter_code
_entity_poly.pdbx_strand_id
1 'polypeptide(L)' 'SYDNVLVQTNSLKPTKAIKEDFSDSSNYALIKRIHQILSQFRHWSICHIYRENNQDANSVVKLVQDRKYGLSLF' A
#
# COMPACT_ATOMS: atom_id res chain seq x y z
N SER A 1 -11.23 17.06 4.37
CA SER A 1 -10.62 16.05 5.26
C SER A 1 -11.34 14.75 5.01
N TYR A 2 -10.62 13.65 4.78
CA TYR A 2 -11.24 12.33 4.79
C TYR A 2 -11.20 11.85 6.23
N ASP A 3 -12.35 11.71 6.88
CA ASP A 3 -12.36 11.33 8.31
C ASP A 3 -12.18 9.82 8.49
N ASN A 4 -12.52 9.03 7.46
CA ASN A 4 -12.45 7.57 7.47
C ASN A 4 -11.73 7.07 6.22
N VAL A 5 -10.70 6.23 6.39
CA VAL A 5 -9.92 5.65 5.29
C VAL A 5 -10.01 4.13 5.29
N LEU A 6 -10.32 3.55 4.13
CA LEU A 6 -10.19 2.11 3.89
C LEU A 6 -9.04 1.88 2.92
N VAL A 7 -8.00 1.18 3.39
CA VAL A 7 -6.88 0.74 2.55
C VAL A 7 -7.16 -0.68 2.08
N GLN A 8 -7.17 -0.88 0.77
CA GLN A 8 -7.36 -2.19 0.16
C GLN A 8 -6.08 -2.65 -0.52
N THR A 9 -5.70 -3.91 -0.31
CA THR A 9 -4.51 -4.49 -0.94
C THR A 9 -4.76 -5.94 -1.29
N ASN A 10 -4.19 -6.41 -2.40
CA ASN A 10 -4.19 -7.83 -2.76
C ASN A 10 -3.01 -8.60 -2.17
N SER A 11 -2.36 -8.05 -1.14
CA SER A 11 -1.22 -8.67 -0.47
C SER A 11 -1.49 -8.87 1.00
N LEU A 12 -1.38 -10.13 1.45
CA LEU A 12 -1.56 -10.50 2.85
C LEU A 12 -0.40 -10.02 3.74
N LYS A 13 0.82 -9.93 3.20
CA LYS A 13 2.01 -9.53 3.95
C LYS A 13 1.91 -8.11 4.56
N PRO A 14 1.64 -7.04 3.78
CA PRO A 14 1.45 -5.70 4.35
C PRO A 14 0.19 -5.61 5.20
N THR A 15 -0.87 -6.36 4.86
CA THR A 15 -2.10 -6.39 5.68
C THR A 15 -1.80 -6.88 7.10
N LYS A 16 -1.07 -7.99 7.25
CA LYS A 16 -0.66 -8.51 8.56
C LYS A 16 0.31 -7.56 9.25
N ALA A 17 1.34 -7.09 8.53
CA ALA A 17 2.35 -6.23 9.13
C ALA A 17 1.79 -4.93 9.71
N ILE A 18 0.83 -4.32 9.03
CA ILE A 18 0.16 -3.08 9.50
C ILE A 18 -0.84 -3.37 10.62
N LYS A 19 -1.49 -4.55 10.63
CA LYS A 19 -2.44 -4.90 11.71
C LYS A 19 -1.75 -5.30 13.00
N GLU A 20 -0.64 -6.02 12.88
CA GLU A 20 0.08 -6.63 14.00
C GLU A 20 1.19 -5.72 14.53
N ASP A 21 1.43 -4.56 13.89
CA ASP A 21 2.62 -3.69 14.10
C ASP A 21 3.93 -4.50 14.10
N PHE A 22 3.94 -5.57 13.30
CA PHE A 22 5.02 -6.54 13.24
C PHE A 22 5.60 -6.57 11.84
N SER A 23 6.89 -6.29 11.73
CA SER A 23 7.60 -6.43 10.47
C SER A 23 9.00 -6.95 10.71
N ASP A 24 9.47 -7.82 9.82
CA ASP A 24 10.90 -8.13 9.69
C ASP A 24 11.71 -6.83 9.62
N SER A 25 12.93 -6.83 10.17
CA SER A 25 13.77 -5.63 10.32
C SER A 25 13.93 -4.80 9.04
N SER A 26 13.84 -5.43 7.86
CA SER A 26 13.98 -4.79 6.55
C SER A 26 12.86 -3.81 6.18
N ASN A 27 11.65 -3.97 6.73
CA ASN A 27 10.50 -3.13 6.39
C ASN A 27 10.01 -2.24 7.54
N TYR A 28 10.68 -2.28 8.69
CA TYR A 28 10.22 -1.60 9.92
C TYR A 28 10.00 -0.10 9.73
N ALA A 29 10.95 0.58 9.07
CA ALA A 29 10.84 2.02 8.81
C ALA A 29 9.62 2.37 7.94
N LEU A 30 9.30 1.53 6.95
CA LEU A 30 8.15 1.72 6.07
C LEU A 30 6.83 1.51 6.83
N ILE A 31 6.73 0.44 7.63
CA ILE A 31 5.54 0.16 8.45
C ILE A 31 5.30 1.28 9.46
N LYS A 32 6.35 1.74 10.16
CA LYS A 32 6.27 2.92 11.04
C LYS A 32 5.78 4.17 10.32
N ARG A 33 6.29 4.43 9.11
CA ARG A 33 5.85 5.58 8.33
C ARG A 33 4.37 5.47 7.92
N ILE A 34 3.92 4.28 7.55
CA ILE A 34 2.51 4.02 7.26
C ILE A 34 1.64 4.31 8.48
N HIS A 35 2.02 3.83 9.67
CA HIS A 35 1.29 4.12 10.91
C HIS A 35 1.23 5.62 11.24
N GLN A 36 2.32 6.37 11.03
CA GLN A 36 2.34 7.83 11.21
C GLN A 36 1.40 8.58 10.26
N ILE A 37 1.22 8.07 9.04
CA ILE A 37 0.27 8.65 8.09
C ILE A 37 -1.16 8.28 8.52
N LEU A 38 -1.37 7.02 8.89
CA LEU A 38 -2.68 6.51 9.29
C LEU A 38 -3.20 7.16 10.58
N SER A 39 -2.32 7.59 11.49
CA SER A 39 -2.69 8.31 12.72
C SER A 39 -3.29 9.70 12.48
N GLN A 40 -3.22 10.22 11.25
CA GLN A 40 -3.85 11.50 10.88
C GLN A 40 -5.35 11.35 10.60
N PHE A 41 -5.85 10.11 10.45
CA PHE A 41 -7.25 9.83 10.16
C PHE A 41 -7.99 9.41 11.42
N ARG A 42 -9.25 9.85 11.56
CA ARG A 42 -10.08 9.54 12.73
C ARG A 42 -10.40 8.06 12.82
N HIS A 43 -10.70 7.43 11.69
CA HIS A 43 -10.77 5.98 11.58
C HIS A 43 -10.04 5.50 10.34
N TRP A 44 -9.37 4.37 10.46
CA TRP A 44 -8.80 3.69 9.31
C TRP A 44 -8.92 2.18 9.46
N SER A 45 -8.96 1.48 8.33
CA SER A 45 -8.90 0.02 8.28
C SER A 45 -8.10 -0.43 7.07
N ILE A 46 -7.50 -1.61 7.17
CA ILE A 46 -6.85 -2.28 6.06
C ILE A 46 -7.45 -3.66 5.84
N CYS A 47 -7.77 -3.98 4.59
CA CYS A 47 -8.30 -5.28 4.23
C CYS A 47 -7.64 -5.86 2.98
N HIS A 48 -7.66 -7.19 2.92
CA HIS A 48 -7.25 -7.93 1.76
C HIS A 48 -8.40 -7.99 0.75
N ILE A 49 -8.10 -7.76 -0.52
CA ILE A 49 -9.02 -7.96 -1.65
C ILE A 49 -8.38 -8.88 -2.69
N TYR A 50 -9.20 -9.57 -3.50
CA TYR A 50 -8.67 -10.35 -4.61
C TYR A 50 -8.02 -9.48 -5.69
N ARG A 51 -7.06 -10.03 -6.43
CA ARG A 51 -6.30 -9.29 -7.45
C ARG A 51 -7.21 -8.76 -8.55
N GLU A 52 -8.20 -9.53 -8.96
CA GLU A 52 -9.26 -9.17 -9.92
C GLU A 52 -10.03 -7.91 -9.49
N ASN A 53 -10.09 -7.61 -8.19
CA ASN A 53 -10.73 -6.41 -7.66
C ASN A 53 -9.75 -5.23 -7.47
N ASN A 54 -8.46 -5.42 -7.76
CA ASN A 54 -7.40 -4.42 -7.59
C ASN A 54 -6.75 -4.01 -8.93
N GLN A 55 -7.50 -4.10 -10.04
CA GLN A 55 -6.97 -3.88 -11.39
C GLN A 55 -6.56 -2.43 -11.64
N ASP A 56 -7.26 -1.46 -11.05
CA ASP A 56 -6.92 -0.05 -11.22
C ASP A 56 -5.55 0.27 -10.63
N ALA A 57 -5.30 -0.16 -9.39
CA ALA A 57 -3.99 0.00 -8.76
C ALA A 57 -2.88 -0.72 -9.54
N ASN A 58 -3.17 -1.93 -10.04
CA ASN A 58 -2.24 -2.70 -10.87
C ASN A 58 -1.91 -1.97 -12.20
N SER A 59 -2.91 -1.34 -12.82
CA SER A 59 -2.74 -0.60 -14.07
C SER A 59 -1.88 0.65 -13.88
N VAL A 60 -2.09 1.38 -12.77
CA VAL A 60 -1.25 2.53 -12.42
C VAL A 60 0.22 2.12 -12.24
N VAL A 61 0.47 1.02 -11.53
CA VAL A 61 1.85 0.51 -11.35
C VAL A 61 2.51 0.16 -12.67
N LYS A 62 1.78 -0.54 -13.57
CA LYS A 62 2.30 -0.87 -14.91
C LYS A 62 2.62 0.37 -15.72
N LEU A 63 1.73 1.37 -15.74
CA LEU A 63 1.97 2.63 -16.46
C LEU A 63 3.24 3.34 -15.98
N VAL A 64 3.51 3.34 -14.67
CA VAL A 64 4.74 3.93 -14.11
C VAL A 64 5.97 3.11 -14.48
N GLN A 65 5.88 1.78 -14.45
CA GLN A 65 6.96 0.89 -14.87
C GLN A 65 7.30 1.08 -16.36
N ASP A 66 6.30 1.10 -17.22
CA ASP A 66 6.47 1.28 -18.66
C ASP A 66 7.11 2.63 -18.98
N ARG A 67 6.68 3.71 -18.29
CA ARG A 67 7.33 5.03 -18.42
C ARG A 67 8.79 5.01 -17.98
N LYS A 68 9.11 4.31 -16.89
CA LYS A 68 10.49 4.20 -16.40
C LYS A 68 11.37 3.44 -17.38
N TYR A 69 10.88 2.33 -17.93
CA TYR A 69 11.62 1.56 -18.94
C TYR A 69 11.78 2.33 -20.25
N GLY A 70 10.72 3.03 -20.69
CA GLY A 70 10.78 3.89 -21.87
C GLY A 70 11.78 5.04 -21.75
N LEU A 71 11.94 5.61 -20.55
CA LEU A 71 12.94 6.66 -20.30
C LEU A 71 14.37 6.13 -20.13
N SER A 72 14.56 4.87 -19.71
CA SER A 72 15.90 4.26 -19.55
C SER A 72 16.52 3.75 -20.85
N LEU A 73 15.78 3.81 -21.97
CA LEU A 73 16.22 3.33 -23.28
C LEU A 73 16.75 4.47 -24.19
N PHE A 74 16.82 5.71 -23.70
CA PHE A 74 17.33 6.88 -24.42
C PHE A 74 18.52 7.51 -23.68
#